data_AF-A0A2G8JLW0-F1
#
_entry.id   AF-A0A2G8JLW0-F1
#
_cell.length_a   1.000
_cell.length_b   1.000
_cell.length_c   1.000
_cell.angle_alpha   90.00
_cell.angle_beta   90.00
_cell.angle_gamma   90.00
#
_symmetry.space_group_name_H-M   'P 1'
#
loop_
_entity.id
_entity.type
_entity.pdbx_description
1 polymer ?
#
loop_
_entity_poly.entity_id
_entity_poly.type
_entity_poly.pdbx_seq_one_letter_code
_entity_poly.pdbx_strand_id
1 'polypeptide(L)'
;GGHIPKKTDANYIILVFDTHGSQYTGHGYHFPVGFTEPPTGLDSFPAVFSYPRDKPIHLWPNVVMLLSESSGGNVERPTYCYDMQQQITYFIIKVDIKMSLLLVFEAKKSEKDTNISNFLQDMASCLRGTRLLSNLRQGSKN
;
A
#
# COMPACT_ATOMS: atom_id res chain seq x y z
N GLY A 1 16.22 -14.61 7.11
CA GLY A 1 15.72 -13.55 6.22
C GLY A 1 14.74 -14.19 5.26
N GLY A 2 13.48 -13.75 5.27
CA GLY A 2 12.50 -14.28 4.32
C GLY A 2 12.94 -13.94 2.90
N HIS A 3 12.78 -14.88 1.99
CA HIS A 3 12.82 -14.59 0.56
C HIS A 3 11.40 -14.20 0.14
N ILE A 4 11.21 -12.99 -0.42
CA ILE A 4 10.07 -12.78 -1.32
C ILE A 4 10.16 -13.90 -2.35
N PRO A 5 9.11 -14.71 -2.58
CA PRO A 5 9.14 -15.63 -3.70
C PRO A 5 9.48 -14.81 -4.95
N LYS A 6 10.46 -15.27 -5.76
CA LYS A 6 11.05 -14.63 -6.97
C LYS A 6 10.06 -14.19 -8.06
N LYS A 7 8.77 -14.07 -7.75
CA LYS A 7 7.69 -13.77 -8.68
C LYS A 7 7.71 -12.32 -9.17
N THR A 8 8.22 -11.36 -8.41
CA THR A 8 8.24 -9.95 -8.84
C THR A 8 9.58 -9.23 -8.70
N ASP A 9 10.52 -9.70 -7.86
CA ASP A 9 11.78 -9.00 -7.54
C ASP A 9 11.59 -7.54 -7.06
N ALA A 10 10.50 -7.26 -6.33
CA ALA A 10 10.28 -5.95 -5.70
C ALA A 10 11.28 -5.71 -4.56
N ASN A 11 11.86 -4.50 -4.52
CA ASN A 11 12.75 -4.07 -3.43
C ASN A 11 11.96 -3.88 -2.14
N TYR A 12 10.75 -3.30 -2.23
CA TYR A 12 9.85 -3.15 -1.10
C TYR A 12 8.41 -3.51 -1.44
N ILE A 13 7.72 -4.12 -0.47
CA ILE A 13 6.27 -4.29 -0.43
C ILE A 13 5.78 -3.57 0.82
N ILE A 14 4.92 -2.57 0.67
CA ILE A 14 4.52 -1.68 1.76
C ILE A 14 3.00 -1.55 1.79
N LEU A 15 2.40 -1.76 2.94
CA LEU A 15 0.99 -1.41 3.18
C LEU A 15 0.96 -0.09 3.93
N VAL A 16 0.20 0.86 3.41
CA VAL A 16 0.14 2.24 3.88
C VAL A 16 -1.28 2.59 4.28
N PHE A 17 -1.44 3.18 5.45
CA PHE A 17 -2.72 3.68 5.94
C PHE A 17 -2.82 5.19 5.70
N ASP A 18 -3.99 5.67 5.31
CA ASP A 18 -4.32 7.09 5.19
C ASP A 18 -4.96 7.59 6.50
N THR A 19 -4.31 8.54 7.18
CA THR A 19 -4.81 9.10 8.45
C THR A 19 -5.84 10.20 8.25
N HIS A 20 -6.03 10.71 7.03
CA HIS A 20 -6.93 11.82 6.77
C HIS A 20 -8.37 11.46 7.14
N GLY A 21 -9.02 12.33 7.93
CA GLY A 21 -10.37 12.12 8.45
C GLY A 21 -10.51 10.94 9.41
N SER A 22 -9.41 10.43 9.99
CA SER A 22 -9.44 9.45 11.07
C SER A 22 -9.27 10.15 12.41
N GLN A 23 -9.98 9.70 13.45
CA GLN A 23 -9.68 10.14 14.82
C GLN A 23 -8.35 9.52 15.24
N TYR A 24 -7.36 10.37 15.51
CA TYR A 24 -6.09 9.93 16.06
C TYR A 24 -6.10 10.13 17.56
N THR A 25 -5.93 9.04 18.31
CA THR A 25 -5.91 9.05 19.77
C THR A 25 -4.52 8.84 20.35
N GLY A 26 -3.45 8.86 19.53
CA GLY A 26 -2.07 8.59 19.97
C GLY A 26 -1.68 7.11 19.95
N HIS A 27 -0.44 6.80 20.38
CA HIS A 27 0.07 5.42 20.48
C HIS A 27 -0.16 4.79 21.86
N GLY A 28 -0.77 3.60 21.92
CA GLY A 28 -0.94 2.84 23.17
C GLY A 28 -2.13 3.27 24.04
N TYR A 29 -2.04 3.03 25.35
CA TYR A 29 -3.09 3.38 26.31
C TYR A 29 -3.14 4.90 26.54
N HIS A 30 -4.33 5.49 26.42
CA HIS A 30 -4.53 6.91 26.65
C HIS A 30 -5.49 7.17 27.79
N PHE A 31 -5.10 8.14 28.62
CA PHE A 31 -5.99 8.74 29.58
C PHE A 31 -7.02 9.61 28.83
N PRO A 32 -8.31 9.61 29.21
CA PRO A 32 -9.42 10.14 28.38
C PRO A 32 -9.37 11.63 28.02
N VAL A 33 -8.41 12.40 28.53
CA VAL A 33 -8.39 13.87 28.51
C VAL A 33 -7.15 14.45 27.79
N GLY A 34 -6.35 13.61 27.12
CA GLY A 34 -5.20 14.06 26.34
C GLY A 34 -5.60 14.54 24.94
N PHE A 35 -5.21 15.76 24.56
CA PHE A 35 -5.26 16.21 23.17
C PHE A 35 -4.08 15.59 22.41
N THR A 36 -4.36 14.83 21.35
CA THR A 36 -3.35 14.26 20.46
C THR A 36 -3.43 14.92 19.10
N GLU A 37 -2.32 15.50 18.65
CA GLU A 37 -2.24 16.08 17.32
C GLU A 37 -2.29 14.97 16.25
N PRO A 38 -3.18 15.08 15.25
CA PRO A 38 -3.25 14.09 14.19
C PRO A 38 -1.97 14.10 13.36
N PRO A 39 -1.58 12.95 12.77
CA PRO A 39 -0.40 12.89 11.91
C PRO A 39 -0.60 13.79 10.69
N THR A 40 0.41 14.61 10.38
CA THR A 40 0.40 15.54 9.24
C THR A 40 1.66 15.40 8.40
N GLY A 41 1.61 15.92 7.16
CA GLY A 41 2.75 15.88 6.23
C GLY A 41 3.22 14.45 5.93
N LEU A 42 4.47 14.14 6.28
CA LEU A 42 5.06 12.82 6.04
C LEU A 42 4.43 11.71 6.89
N ASP A 43 3.81 12.07 8.01
CA ASP A 43 3.17 11.13 8.91
C ASP A 43 1.69 10.90 8.58
N SER A 44 1.13 11.61 7.59
CA SER A 44 -0.25 11.40 7.12
C SER A 44 -0.49 9.99 6.54
N PHE A 45 0.59 9.29 6.19
CA PHE A 45 0.54 8.00 5.54
C PHE A 45 1.41 6.96 6.25
N PRO A 46 1.17 6.53 7.49
CA PRO A 46 2.06 5.58 8.15
C PRO A 46 2.12 4.23 7.39
N ALA A 47 3.33 3.67 7.26
CA ALA A 47 3.52 2.31 6.78
C ALA A 47 3.11 1.34 7.89
N VAL A 48 1.94 0.73 7.76
CA VAL A 48 1.42 -0.30 8.69
C VAL A 48 2.13 -1.64 8.52
N PHE A 49 2.70 -1.87 7.33
CA PHE A 49 3.55 -3.02 7.05
C PHE A 49 4.61 -2.64 6.03
N SER A 50 5.83 -3.17 6.21
CA SER A 50 6.93 -3.02 5.26
C SER A 50 7.76 -4.30 5.22
N TYR A 51 8.16 -4.69 4.02
CA TYR A 51 8.99 -5.86 3.77
C TYR A 51 9.98 -5.55 2.64
N PRO A 52 11.24 -6.05 2.70
CA PRO A 52 11.82 -6.98 3.69
C PRO A 52 12.33 -6.30 4.96
N ARG A 53 12.37 -4.97 4.98
CA ARG A 53 12.88 -4.15 6.08
C ARG A 53 11.82 -3.14 6.51
N ASP A 54 12.16 -2.36 7.52
CA ASP A 54 11.39 -1.19 7.91
C ASP A 54 11.18 -0.20 6.76
N LYS A 55 10.23 0.71 6.97
CA LYS A 55 9.84 1.75 6.02
C LYS A 55 11.06 2.47 5.43
N PRO A 56 11.26 2.50 4.10
CA PRO A 56 12.38 3.20 3.50
C PRO A 56 12.20 4.71 3.58
N ILE A 57 12.86 5.35 4.55
CA ILE A 57 12.69 6.78 4.88
C ILE A 57 13.02 7.69 3.69
N HIS A 58 14.07 7.37 2.93
CA HIS A 58 14.50 8.18 1.78
C HIS A 58 13.51 8.21 0.61
N LEU A 59 12.63 7.20 0.50
CA LEU A 59 11.58 7.12 -0.53
C LEU A 59 10.26 7.75 -0.08
N TRP A 60 10.15 8.03 1.21
CA TRP A 60 8.90 8.37 1.84
C TRP A 60 8.25 9.66 1.33
N PRO A 61 9.00 10.75 1.05
CA PRO A 61 8.42 11.96 0.47
C PRO A 61 7.71 11.70 -0.86
N ASN A 62 8.31 10.88 -1.73
CA ASN A 62 7.73 10.52 -3.02
C ASN A 62 6.47 9.66 -2.85
N VAL A 63 6.50 8.70 -1.93
CA VAL A 63 5.33 7.87 -1.60
C VAL A 63 4.16 8.74 -1.12
N VAL A 64 4.40 9.68 -0.21
CA VAL A 64 3.37 10.59 0.34
C VAL A 64 2.78 11.46 -0.77
N MET A 65 3.62 12.00 -1.66
CA MET A 65 3.17 12.78 -2.81
C MET A 65 2.24 11.95 -3.72
N LEU A 66 2.68 10.76 -4.12
CA LEU A 66 1.90 9.88 -5.00
C LEU A 66 0.57 9.46 -4.38
N LEU A 67 0.57 9.14 -3.08
CA LEU A 67 -0.65 8.74 -2.37
C LEU A 67 -1.64 9.91 -2.26
N SER A 68 -1.15 11.12 -2.02
CA SER A 68 -1.95 12.33 -1.94
C SER A 68 -2.64 12.64 -3.28
N GLU A 69 -1.92 12.50 -4.40
CA GLU A 69 -2.46 12.67 -5.77
C GLU A 69 -3.47 11.56 -6.13
N SER A 70 -3.25 10.35 -5.63
CA SER A 70 -4.09 9.17 -5.91
C SER A 70 -5.37 9.08 -5.07
N SER A 71 -5.62 10.04 -4.16
CA SER A 71 -6.75 10.02 -3.23
C SER A 71 -8.12 9.86 -3.92
N GLY A 72 -8.28 10.38 -5.14
CA GLY A 72 -9.48 10.22 -6.00
C GLY A 72 -9.41 9.14 -7.09
N GLY A 73 -8.34 8.34 -7.14
CA GLY A 73 -8.11 7.33 -8.19
C GLY A 73 -9.01 6.09 -8.09
N ASN A 74 -9.07 5.33 -9.19
CA ASN A 74 -9.85 4.09 -9.26
C ASN A 74 -9.27 3.02 -8.30
N VAL A 75 -10.10 2.55 -7.38
CA VAL A 75 -9.75 1.59 -6.32
C VAL A 75 -9.28 0.24 -6.89
N GLU A 76 -9.71 -0.12 -8.10
CA GLU A 76 -9.50 -1.46 -8.65
C GLU A 76 -8.28 -1.57 -9.57
N ARG A 77 -7.71 -0.47 -10.06
CA ARG A 77 -6.59 -0.51 -11.01
C ARG A 77 -5.29 -0.02 -10.36
N PRO A 78 -4.15 -0.70 -10.55
CA PRO A 78 -2.88 -0.21 -10.06
C PRO A 78 -2.49 1.08 -10.78
N THR A 79 -2.04 2.07 -10.00
CA THR A 79 -1.36 3.25 -10.49
C THR A 79 0.12 2.93 -10.67
N TYR A 80 0.69 3.33 -11.81
CA TYR A 80 2.12 3.20 -12.11
C TYR A 80 2.77 4.57 -12.10
N CYS A 81 3.96 4.68 -11.50
CA CYS A 81 4.81 5.85 -11.59
C CYS A 81 6.27 5.44 -11.70
N TYR A 82 7.03 6.15 -12.55
CA TYR A 82 8.47 5.98 -12.67
C TYR A 82 9.18 7.32 -12.48
N ASP A 83 10.01 7.39 -11.44
CA ASP A 83 10.90 8.51 -11.19
C ASP A 83 12.18 8.33 -12.00
N MET A 84 12.38 9.15 -13.04
CA MET A 84 13.57 9.09 -13.87
C MET A 84 14.83 9.59 -13.15
N GLN A 85 14.71 10.48 -12.17
CA GLN A 85 15.86 11.03 -11.45
C GLN A 85 16.43 10.00 -10.47
N GLN A 86 15.55 9.33 -9.73
CA GLN A 86 15.94 8.29 -8.77
C GLN A 86 16.04 6.90 -9.37
N GLN A 87 15.54 6.70 -10.60
CA GLN A 87 15.42 5.39 -11.27
C GLN A 87 14.55 4.41 -10.47
N ILE A 88 13.45 4.90 -9.88
CA ILE A 88 12.56 4.11 -9.03
C ILE A 88 11.19 3.98 -9.67
N THR A 89 10.67 2.75 -9.72
CA THR A 89 9.30 2.48 -10.15
C THR A 89 8.41 2.16 -8.94
N TYR A 90 7.23 2.76 -8.92
CA TYR A 90 6.16 2.53 -7.95
C TYR A 90 4.95 1.93 -8.66
N PHE A 91 4.38 0.87 -8.07
CA PHE A 91 3.04 0.39 -8.37
C PHE A 91 2.20 0.48 -7.11
N ILE A 92 1.03 1.12 -7.20
CA ILE A 92 0.17 1.40 -6.05
C ILE A 92 -1.23 0.89 -6.34
N ILE A 93 -1.85 0.14 -5.43
CA ILE A 93 -3.25 -0.24 -5.52
C ILE A 93 -3.95 -0.04 -4.18
N LYS A 94 -5.19 0.47 -4.19
CA LYS A 94 -6.00 0.54 -2.98
C LYS A 94 -6.49 -0.85 -2.59
N VAL A 95 -6.32 -1.22 -1.33
CA VAL A 95 -6.85 -2.48 -0.77
C VAL A 95 -8.02 -2.23 0.18
N ASP A 96 -8.22 -0.98 0.58
CA ASP A 96 -9.39 -0.48 1.30
C ASP A 96 -9.54 1.04 1.00
N ILE A 97 -10.58 1.69 1.52
CA ILE A 97 -10.83 3.14 1.42
C ILE A 97 -9.63 3.95 1.91
N LYS A 98 -9.01 3.51 3.01
CA LYS A 98 -7.87 4.16 3.67
C LYS A 98 -6.58 3.34 3.63
N MET A 99 -6.51 2.29 2.82
CA MET A 99 -5.33 1.43 2.76
C MET A 99 -4.85 1.24 1.33
N SER A 100 -3.56 1.43 1.11
CA SER A 100 -2.89 1.25 -0.18
C SER A 100 -1.72 0.29 -0.05
N LEU A 101 -1.63 -0.65 -1.00
CA LEU A 101 -0.50 -1.57 -1.15
C LEU A 101 0.43 -1.05 -2.25
N LEU A 102 1.73 -0.98 -1.93
CA LEU A 102 2.76 -0.45 -2.80
C LEU A 102 3.81 -1.52 -3.11
N LEU A 103 4.24 -1.58 -4.37
CA LEU A 103 5.46 -2.26 -4.80
C LEU A 103 6.46 -1.21 -5.26
N VAL A 104 7.69 -1.31 -4.77
CA VAL A 104 8.78 -0.39 -5.10
C VAL A 104 9.91 -1.17 -5.74
N PHE A 105 10.42 -0.65 -6.84
CA PHE A 105 11.55 -1.20 -7.58
C PHE A 105 12.63 -0.13 -7.74
N GLU A 106 13.86 -0.43 -7.34
CA GLU A 106 15.04 0.42 -7.58
C GLU A 106 15.59 0.19 -9.00
N ALA A 107 14.69 0.14 -9.98
CA ALA A 107 14.96 0.02 -11.39
C ALA A 107 13.70 0.38 -12.18
N LYS A 108 13.88 0.80 -13.44
CA LYS A 108 12.77 0.96 -14.37
C LYS A 108 12.05 -0.37 -14.62
N LYS A 109 10.75 -0.41 -14.34
CA LYS A 109 9.85 -1.50 -14.75
C LYS A 109 8.86 -1.00 -15.79
N SER A 110 8.31 -1.92 -16.58
CA SER A 110 7.26 -1.60 -17.55
C SER A 110 5.91 -1.51 -16.85
N GLU A 111 5.14 -0.45 -17.09
CA GLU A 111 3.73 -0.38 -16.67
C GLU A 111 2.92 -1.59 -17.19
N LYS A 112 3.28 -2.09 -18.38
CA LYS A 112 2.62 -3.22 -19.05
C LYS A 112 3.10 -4.58 -18.54
N ASP A 113 3.92 -4.64 -17.50
CA ASP A 113 4.36 -5.89 -16.91
C ASP A 113 3.17 -6.61 -16.25
N THR A 114 2.68 -7.64 -16.94
CA THR A 114 1.53 -8.43 -16.49
C THR A 114 1.85 -9.26 -15.25
N ASN A 115 3.11 -9.63 -15.01
CA ASN A 115 3.48 -10.40 -13.82
C ASN A 115 3.39 -9.53 -12.56
N ILE A 116 3.92 -8.29 -12.64
CA ILE A 116 3.85 -7.33 -11.53
C ILE A 116 2.39 -6.97 -11.23
N SER A 117 1.63 -6.62 -12.27
CA SER A 117 0.22 -6.22 -12.10
C SER A 117 -0.65 -7.37 -11.59
N ASN A 118 -0.49 -8.60 -12.09
CA ASN A 118 -1.22 -9.77 -11.60
C ASN A 118 -0.87 -10.07 -10.14
N PHE A 119 0.41 -10.04 -9.77
CA PHE A 119 0.83 -10.27 -8.39
C PHE A 119 0.24 -9.21 -7.44
N LEU A 120 0.29 -7.94 -7.83
CA LEU A 120 -0.25 -6.84 -7.03
C LEU A 120 -1.77 -6.98 -6.83
N GLN A 121 -2.50 -7.32 -7.90
CA GLN A 121 -3.93 -7.60 -7.86
C GLN A 121 -4.27 -8.82 -6.99
N ASP A 122 -3.48 -9.88 -7.11
CA ASP A 122 -3.66 -11.10 -6.30
C ASP A 122 -3.55 -10.80 -4.81
N MET A 123 -2.54 -10.02 -4.41
CA MET A 123 -2.35 -9.57 -3.03
C MET A 123 -3.49 -8.65 -2.58
N ALA A 124 -3.89 -7.69 -3.42
CA ALA A 124 -5.00 -6.81 -3.11
C ALA A 124 -6.31 -7.58 -2.90
N SER A 125 -6.59 -8.60 -3.73
CA SER A 125 -7.76 -9.48 -3.60
C SER A 125 -7.76 -10.29 -2.30
N CYS A 126 -6.58 -10.72 -1.83
CA CYS A 126 -6.45 -11.34 -0.50
C CYS A 126 -6.78 -10.35 0.62
N LEU A 127 -6.21 -9.14 0.57
CA LEU A 127 -6.38 -8.11 1.61
C LEU A 127 -7.81 -7.56 1.68
N ARG A 128 -8.51 -7.46 0.54
CA ARG A 128 -9.94 -7.11 0.47
C ARG A 128 -10.87 -8.21 0.96
N GLY A 129 -10.34 -9.43 1.19
CA GLY A 129 -11.14 -10.61 1.52
C GLY A 129 -12.03 -11.11 0.38
N THR A 130 -11.98 -10.49 -0.82
CA THR A 130 -12.81 -10.88 -1.96
C THR A 130 -12.54 -12.33 -2.38
N ARG A 131 -11.28 -12.79 -2.32
CA ARG A 131 -10.89 -14.18 -2.56
C ARG A 131 -11.54 -15.16 -1.57
N LEU A 132 -11.68 -14.78 -0.30
CA LEU A 132 -12.31 -15.62 0.72
C LEU A 132 -13.84 -15.61 0.56
N LEU A 133 -14.42 -14.43 0.35
CA LEU A 133 -15.87 -14.26 0.18
C LEU A 133 -16.39 -14.91 -1.11
N SER A 134 -15.60 -14.93 -2.19
CA SER A 134 -15.97 -15.63 -3.43
C SER A 134 -16.12 -17.12 -3.22
N ASN A 135 -15.31 -17.72 -2.33
CA ASN A 135 -15.39 -19.15 -2.02
C ASN A 135 -16.63 -19.49 -1.19
N LEU A 136 -17.12 -18.56 -0.36
CA LEU A 136 -18.36 -18.75 0.40
C LEU A 136 -19.61 -18.72 -0.48
N ARG A 137 -19.61 -17.94 -1.57
CA ARG A 137 -20.77 -17.83 -2.48
C ARG A 137 -21.08 -19.10 -3.27
N GLN A 138 -20.15 -20.04 -3.37
CA GLN A 138 -20.34 -21.30 -4.11
C GLN A 138 -21.03 -22.41 -3.29
N GLY A 139 -21.36 -22.15 -2.01
CA GLY A 139 -22.04 -23.12 -1.13
C GLY A 139 -23.56 -23.22 -1.27
N SER A 140 -24.21 -22.35 -2.06
CA SER A 140 -25.67 -22.35 -2.24
C SER A 140 -26.08 -23.00 -3.56
N LYS A 141 -25.92 -24.32 -3.66
CA LYS A 141 -26.68 -25.16 -4.60
C LYS A 141 -27.27 -26.33 -3.81
N ASN A 142 -28.41 -26.07 -3.18
CA ASN A 142 -29.38 -27.10 -2.79
C ASN A 142 -30.72 -26.71 -3.43
#